data_AF-A0A1G3B7L1-F1
#
_entry.id   AF-A0A1G3B7L1-F1
#
_cell.length_a   1.000
_cell.length_b   1.000
_cell.length_c   1.000
_cell.angle_alpha   90.00
_cell.angle_beta   90.00
_cell.angle_gamma   90.00
#
_symmetry.space_group_name_H-M   'P 1'
#
loop_
_entity.id
_entity.type
_entity.pdbx_description
1 polymer ?
#
loop_
_entity_poly.entity_id
_entity_poly.type
_entity_poly.pdbx_seq_one_letter_code
_entity_poly.pdbx_strand_id
1 'polypeptide(L)' 'MLEYYGQDVGVILFRKHVIKYIMSMHNATELRPYLVKCTSSAEILDLIASHIDRIQKHEAA' A
#
# COMPACT_ATOMS: atom_id res chain seq x y z
N MET A 1 4.56 11.22 -8.15
CA MET A 1 5.86 10.72 -7.64
C MET A 1 6.67 10.11 -8.77
N LEU A 2 6.16 9.07 -9.43
CA LEU A 2 6.88 8.36 -10.50
C LEU A 2 7.25 9.25 -11.69
N GLU A 3 6.32 10.09 -12.18
CA GLU A 3 6.61 10.99 -13.32
C GLU A 3 7.68 12.04 -13.00
N TYR A 4 7.76 12.50 -11.75
CA TYR A 4 8.67 13.58 -11.34
C TYR A 4 10.05 13.05 -10.92
N TYR A 5 10.09 11.91 -10.21
CA TYR A 5 11.32 11.34 -9.63
C TYR A 5 11.87 10.13 -10.40
N GLY A 6 11.20 9.70 -11.47
CA GLY A 6 11.50 8.44 -12.15
C GLY A 6 11.02 7.21 -11.36
N GLN A 7 11.21 6.03 -11.94
CA GLN A 7 10.72 4.78 -11.35
C GLN A 7 11.44 4.43 -10.03
N ASP A 8 12.77 4.42 -10.04
CA ASP A 8 13.59 3.93 -8.91
C ASP A 8 13.31 4.71 -7.61
N VAL A 9 13.36 6.04 -7.68
CA VAL A 9 13.11 6.91 -6.53
C VAL A 9 11.61 7.13 -6.31
N GLY A 10 10.83 7.21 -7.39
CA GLY A 10 9.39 7.46 -7.34
C GLY A 10 8.63 6.38 -6.58
N VAL A 11 8.98 5.10 -6.75
CA VAL A 11 8.36 4.00 -6.00
C VAL A 11 8.69 4.07 -4.51
N ILE A 12 9.95 4.37 -4.15
CA ILE A 12 10.37 4.54 -2.75
C ILE A 12 9.57 5.64 -2.06
N LEU A 13 9.45 6.80 -2.71
CA LEU A 13 8.72 7.95 -2.19
C LEU A 13 7.22 7.70 -2.14
N PHE A 14 6.67 7.02 -3.15
CA PHE A 14 5.27 6.64 -3.19
C PHE A 14 4.93 5.72 -2.02
N ARG A 15 5.71 4.65 -1.82
CA ARG A 15 5.56 3.72 -0.69
C ARG A 15 5.61 4.43 0.66
N LYS A 16 6.56 5.36 0.84
CA LYS A 16 6.67 6.19 2.05
C LYS A 16 5.37 6.95 2.35
N HIS A 17 4.75 7.54 1.32
CA HIS A 17 3.50 8.28 1.48
C HIS A 17 2.30 7.37 1.73
N VAL A 18 2.21 6.26 0.98
CA VAL A 18 1.15 5.26 1.15
C VAL A 18 1.08 4.78 2.60
N ILE A 19 2.21 4.42 3.21
CA ILE A 19 2.25 3.98 4.62
C ILE A 19 1.61 5.01 5.56
N LYS A 20 1.80 6.31 5.30
CA LYS A 20 1.20 7.38 6.09
C LYS A 20 -0.32 7.47 5.86
N TYR A 21 -0.78 7.33 4.63
CA TYR A 21 -2.19 7.46 4.27
C TYR A 21 -3.05 6.30 4.75
N ILE A 22 -2.51 5.09 4.78
CA ILE A 22 -3.26 3.91 5.21
C ILE A 22 -3.40 3.82 6.73
N MET A 23 -2.75 4.67 7.53
CA MET A 23 -2.77 4.54 9.00
C MET A 23 -4.15 4.64 9.64
N SER A 24 -5.14 5.24 8.95
CA SER A 24 -6.54 5.27 9.41
C SER A 24 -7.33 4.02 9.04
N MET A 25 -6.79 3.10 8.24
CA MET A 25 -7.47 1.87 7.85
C MET A 25 -7.41 0.83 8.98
N HIS A 26 -8.47 0.03 9.08
CA HIS A 26 -8.51 -1.10 10.00
C HIS A 26 -7.34 -2.06 9.72
N ASN A 27 -6.63 -2.47 10.78
CA ASN A 27 -5.47 -3.35 10.71
C ASN A 27 -4.36 -2.92 9.73
N ALA A 28 -4.20 -1.62 9.45
CA ALA A 28 -3.18 -1.09 8.55
C ALA A 28 -1.74 -1.46 8.94
N THR A 29 -1.49 -1.74 10.22
CA THR A 29 -0.16 -2.14 10.70
C THR A 29 0.30 -3.47 10.10
N GLU A 30 -0.64 -4.37 9.77
CA GLU A 30 -0.34 -5.66 9.12
C GLU A 30 0.22 -5.49 7.71
N LEU A 31 -0.18 -4.44 6.99
CA LEU A 31 0.27 -4.17 5.62
C LEU A 31 1.73 -3.75 5.54
N ARG A 32 2.25 -3.13 6.60
CA ARG A 32 3.56 -2.48 6.62
C ARG A 32 4.73 -3.40 6.21
N PRO A 33 4.90 -4.63 6.74
CA PRO A 33 5.98 -5.54 6.31
C PRO A 33 5.87 -6.03 4.86
N TYR A 34 4.67 -5.99 4.27
CA TYR A 34 4.47 -6.38 2.87
C TYR A 34 4.72 -5.20 1.93
N LEU A 35 4.23 -4.01 2.30
CA LEU A 35 4.44 -2.78 1.52
C LEU A 35 5.92 -2.46 1.31
N VAL A 36 6.77 -2.62 2.34
CA VAL A 36 8.23 -2.38 2.24
C VAL A 36 8.94 -3.24 1.20
N LYS A 37 8.35 -4.39 0.82
CA LYS A 37 8.90 -5.31 -0.19
C LYS A 37 8.44 -4.99 -1.61
N CYS A 38 7.37 -4.21 -1.78
CA CYS A 38 6.87 -3.87 -3.10
C CYS A 38 7.89 -3.01 -3.86
N THR A 39 8.12 -3.38 -5.12
CA THR A 39 9.10 -2.75 -6.02
C THR A 39 8.47 -1.93 -7.13
N SER A 40 7.12 -1.97 -7.24
CA SER A 40 6.35 -1.18 -8.19
C SER A 40 5.15 -0.51 -7.52
N SER A 41 4.61 0.54 -8.15
CA SER A 41 3.37 1.16 -7.69
C SER A 41 2.16 0.24 -7.85
N ALA A 42 2.16 -0.64 -8.86
CA ALA A 42 1.09 -1.61 -9.10
C ALA A 42 1.00 -2.61 -7.93
N GLU A 43 2.12 -3.23 -7.54
CA GLU A 43 2.18 -4.15 -6.39
C GLU A 43 1.65 -3.50 -5.10
N ILE A 44 1.98 -2.23 -4.89
CA ILE A 44 1.51 -1.47 -3.71
C ILE A 44 -0.01 -1.33 -3.73
N LEU A 45 -0.59 -0.96 -4.87
CA LEU A 45 -2.03 -0.76 -5.01
C LEU A 45 -2.80 -2.08 -4.90
N ASP A 46 -2.32 -3.14 -5.56
CA ASP A 46 -2.93 -4.47 -5.53
C ASP A 46 -2.97 -5.05 -4.12
N LEU A 47 -1.88 -4.86 -3.35
CA LEU A 47 -1.80 -5.29 -1.96
C LEU A 47 -2.83 -4.57 -1.07
N ILE A 48 -2.99 -3.25 -1.26
CA ILE A 48 -3.97 -2.46 -0.50
C ILE A 48 -5.40 -2.88 -0.86
N ALA A 49 -5.70 -3.03 -2.16
CA ALA A 49 -7.00 -3.47 -2.63
C ALA A 49 -7.37 -4.84 -2.04
N SER A 50 -6.45 -5.79 -2.08
CA SER A 50 -6.63 -7.13 -1.50
C SER A 50 -6.93 -7.09 0.01
N HIS A 51 -6.30 -6.17 0.75
CA HIS A 51 -6.54 -6.00 2.18
C HIS A 51 -7.91 -5.38 2.47
N ILE A 52 -8.34 -4.41 1.67
CA ILE A 52 -9.69 -3.82 1.77
C ILE A 52 -10.75 -4.89 1.52
N ASP A 53 -10.60 -5.67 0.44
CA ASP A 53 -11.54 -6.74 0.09
C ASP A 53 -11.63 -7.80 1.20
N ARG A 54 -10.50 -8.14 1.81
CA ARG A 54 -10.44 -9.07 2.95
C ARG A 54 -11.22 -8.53 4.14
N ILE A 55 -11.03 -7.26 4.51
CA ILE A 55 -11.75 -6.64 5.63
C ILE A 55 -13.26 -6.61 5.35
N GLN A 56 -13.67 -6.15 4.18
CA GLN A 56 -15.09 -6.07 3.82
C GLN A 56 -15.78 -7.44 3.87
N LYS A 57 -15.10 -8.50 3.43
CA LYS A 57 -15.62 -9.88 3.52
C LYS A 57 -15.75 -10.37 4.96
N HIS A 58 -14.83 -9.97 5.85
CA HIS A 58 -14.89 -10.33 7.27
C HIS A 58 -15.94 -9.54 8.05
N GLU A 59 -16.23 -8.30 7.68
CA GLU A 59 -17.30 -7.49 8.30
C GLU A 59 -18.71 -7.93 7.86
N ALA A 60 -18.84 -8.59 6.71
CA ALA A 60 -20.10 -9.08 6.17
C ALA A 60 -20.50 -10.50 6.64
N ALA A 61 -19.66 -11.18 7.43
CA ALA A 61 -19.84 -12.55 7.91
C ALA A 61 -20.12 -12.57 9.42
#